data_AF-A0A7X6TU08-F1
#
_entry.id   AF-A0A7X6TU08-F1
#
_cell.length_a   1.000
_cell.length_b   1.000
_cell.length_c   1.000
_cell.angle_alpha   90.00
_cell.angle_beta   90.00
_cell.angle_gamma   90.00
#
_symmetry.space_group_name_H-M   'P 1'
#
loop_
_entity.id
_entity.type
_entity.pdbx_description
1 polymer ?
#
loop_
_entity_poly.entity_id
_entity_poly.type
_entity_poly.pdbx_seq_one_letter_code
_entity_poly.pdbx_strand_id
1 'polypeptide(L)' 'MEKRVAPVITTSLRNHMIEVPPAIRKASGIVILGKRIKSLIFSTDVAVIKNTNADAIMSVYPFT' A
#
# COMPACT_ATOMS: atom_id res chain seq x y z
N MET A 1 -13.52 24.21 -9.50
CA MET A 1 -13.04 23.82 -8.15
C MET A 1 -11.53 23.67 -8.21
N GLU A 2 -10.78 24.50 -7.48
CA GLU A 2 -9.34 24.30 -7.34
C GLU A 2 -9.06 22.95 -6.67
N LYS A 3 -8.18 22.17 -7.28
CA LYS A 3 -7.77 20.87 -6.78
C LYS A 3 -6.79 21.13 -5.62
N ARG A 4 -7.27 21.07 -4.37
CA ARG A 4 -6.40 21.17 -3.20
C ARG A 4 -5.45 19.98 -3.21
N VAL A 5 -4.17 20.24 -3.49
CA VAL A 5 -3.11 19.25 -3.43
C VAL A 5 -2.66 19.15 -1.98
N ALA A 6 -2.87 17.98 -1.36
CA ALA A 6 -2.31 17.72 -0.04
C ALA A 6 -0.78 17.65 -0.15
N PRO A 7 -0.02 18.28 0.76
CA PRO A 7 1.43 18.16 0.75
C PRO A 7 1.84 16.71 1.00
N VAL A 8 2.82 16.23 0.24
CA VAL A 8 3.41 14.90 0.41
C VAL A 8 4.79 15.08 1.03
N ILE A 9 5.01 14.47 2.19
CA ILE A 9 6.29 14.51 2.91
C ILE A 9 6.95 13.14 2.79
N THR A 10 8.20 13.12 2.36
CA THR A 10 9.01 11.91 2.17
C THR A 10 10.40 12.10 2.81
N THR A 11 11.10 11.00 3.09
CA THR A 11 12.47 10.99 3.64
C THR A 11 13.39 10.21 2.72
N SER A 12 14.70 10.47 2.80
CA SER A 12 15.70 9.81 1.94
C SER A 12 15.64 8.27 1.99
N LEU A 13 15.32 7.70 3.15
CA LEU A 13 15.19 6.26 3.36
C LEU A 13 13.93 5.66 2.70
N ARG A 14 12.95 6.49 2.32
CA ARG A 14 11.69 6.08 1.66
C ARG A 14 11.64 6.46 0.18
N ASN A 15 12.74 6.93 -0.41
CA ASN A 15 12.81 7.32 -1.81
C ASN A 15 12.48 6.19 -2.81
N HIS A 16 12.59 4.92 -2.38
CA HIS A 16 12.35 3.74 -3.22
C HIS A 16 11.16 2.92 -2.73
N MET A 17 10.18 3.55 -2.07
CA MET A 17 8.96 2.87 -1.66
C MET A 17 8.17 2.35 -2.88
N ILE A 18 7.63 1.15 -2.77
CA ILE A 18 6.70 0.59 -3.77
C ILE A 18 5.32 1.24 -3.54
N GLU A 19 4.98 2.18 -4.42
CA GLU A 19 3.71 2.90 -4.36
C GLU A 19 2.61 2.22 -5.18
N VAL A 20 1.41 2.11 -4.60
CA VAL A 20 0.22 1.68 -5.32
C VAL A 20 -0.19 2.73 -6.36
N PRO A 21 -0.65 2.28 -7.55
CA PRO A 21 -1.03 3.21 -8.60
C PRO A 21 -2.24 4.07 -8.18
N PRO A 22 -2.31 5.35 -8.60
CA PRO A 22 -3.43 6.25 -8.25
C PRO A 22 -4.82 5.70 -8.64
N ALA A 23 -4.87 4.79 -9.63
CA ALA A 23 -6.09 4.11 -10.06
C ALA A 23 -6.82 3.38 -8.92
N ILE A 24 -6.10 2.91 -7.89
CA ILE A 24 -6.67 2.25 -6.70
C ILE A 24 -7.67 3.14 -5.96
N ARG A 25 -7.55 4.47 -6.05
CA ARG A 25 -8.52 5.38 -5.43
C ARG A 25 -9.95 5.19 -5.95
N LYS A 26 -10.09 4.74 -7.21
CA LYS A 26 -11.39 4.45 -7.86
C LYS A 26 -11.97 3.09 -7.46
N ALA A 27 -11.20 2.21 -6.84
CA ALA A 27 -11.67 0.88 -6.45
C ALA A 27 -12.69 0.95 -5.31
N SER A 28 -13.70 0.08 -5.38
CA SER A 28 -14.62 -0.17 -4.27
C SER A 28 -13.89 -0.78 -3.07
N GLY A 29 -12.98 -1.72 -3.29
CA GLY A 29 -12.27 -2.42 -2.23
C GLY A 29 -13.15 -3.43 -1.49
N ILE A 30 -12.55 -4.10 -0.50
CA ILE A 30 -13.16 -5.15 0.32
C ILE A 30 -13.16 -4.71 1.78
N VAL A 31 -14.27 -4.89 2.50
CA VAL A 31 -14.34 -4.61 3.94
C VAL A 31 -14.07 -5.89 4.71
N ILE A 32 -12.96 -5.93 5.44
CA ILE A 32 -12.56 -7.04 6.30
C ILE A 32 -12.41 -6.49 7.72
N LEU A 33 -13.20 -7.02 8.67
CA LEU A 33 -13.17 -6.60 10.08
C LEU A 33 -13.31 -5.06 10.25
N GLY A 34 -14.19 -4.44 9.46
CA GLY A 34 -14.42 -2.99 9.48
C GLY A 34 -13.35 -2.14 8.76
N LYS A 35 -12.28 -2.74 8.25
CA LYS A 35 -11.27 -2.03 7.44
C LYS A 35 -11.53 -2.21 5.95
N ARG A 36 -11.59 -1.10 5.21
CA ARG A 36 -11.74 -1.10 3.75
C ARG A 36 -10.37 -1.17 3.08
N ILE A 37 -10.05 -2.31 2.49
CA ILE A 37 -8.82 -2.61 1.78
C ILE A 37 -9.07 -2.37 0.28
N LYS A 38 -8.27 -1.53 -0.37
CA LYS A 38 -8.38 -1.25 -1.82
C LYS A 38 -7.21 -1.80 -2.62
N SER A 39 -6.11 -2.11 -1.95
CA SER A 39 -4.87 -2.62 -2.54
C SER A 39 -4.29 -3.74 -1.68
N LEU A 40 -3.77 -4.78 -2.33
CA LEU A 40 -3.05 -5.85 -1.68
C LEU A 40 -1.72 -6.08 -2.39
N ILE A 41 -0.66 -6.33 -1.62
CA ILE A 41 0.58 -6.90 -2.14
C ILE A 41 0.61 -8.38 -1.80
N PHE A 42 0.97 -9.21 -2.80
CA PHE A 42 1.27 -10.62 -2.60
C PHE A 42 2.78 -10.83 -2.71
N SER A 43 3.45 -11.03 -1.57
CA SER A 43 4.89 -11.22 -1.53
C SER A 43 5.32 -11.94 -0.25
N THR A 44 6.45 -12.61 -0.30
CA THR A 44 7.16 -13.18 0.85
C THR A 44 8.45 -12.42 1.16
N ASP A 45 8.78 -11.37 0.43
CA ASP A 45 9.99 -10.59 0.68
C ASP A 45 9.72 -9.54 1.77
N VAL A 46 10.42 -9.65 2.92
CA VAL A 46 10.31 -8.71 4.04
C VAL A 46 10.63 -7.26 3.64
N ALA A 47 11.58 -7.02 2.74
CA ALA A 47 11.91 -5.67 2.28
C ALA A 47 10.75 -5.06 1.49
N VAL A 48 10.11 -5.85 0.62
CA VAL A 48 8.90 -5.43 -0.12
C VAL A 48 7.75 -5.15 0.85
N ILE A 49 7.50 -6.07 1.78
CA ILE A 49 6.41 -5.97 2.77
C ILE A 49 6.56 -4.71 3.64
N LYS A 50 7.79 -4.37 4.04
CA LYS A 50 8.07 -3.21 4.89
C LYS A 50 8.13 -1.89 4.13
N ASN A 51 8.26 -1.92 2.80
CA ASN A 51 8.53 -0.74 1.98
C ASN A 51 7.45 -0.51 0.91
N THR A 52 6.18 -0.54 1.32
CA THR A 52 5.03 -0.29 0.45
C THR A 52 3.97 0.56 1.15
N ASN A 53 3.09 1.22 0.38
CA ASN A 53 1.89 1.90 0.87
C ASN A 53 0.58 1.14 0.56
N ALA A 54 0.66 -0.14 0.19
CA ALA A 54 -0.53 -0.99 0.01
C ALA A 54 -1.32 -1.16 1.32
N ASP A 55 -2.65 -1.31 1.22
CA ASP A 55 -3.54 -1.37 2.39
C ASP A 55 -3.41 -2.67 3.18
N ALA A 56 -3.07 -3.77 2.50
CA ALA A 56 -2.90 -5.09 3.12
C ALA A 56 -1.82 -5.92 2.43
N ILE A 57 -1.28 -6.88 3.18
CA ILE A 57 -0.30 -7.85 2.73
C ILE A 57 -0.94 -9.23 2.74
N MET A 58 -0.81 -9.93 1.62
CA MET A 58 -1.07 -11.36 1.52
C MET A 58 0.30 -12.03 1.41
N SER A 59 0.79 -12.60 2.50
CA SER A 59 2.10 -13.27 2.51
C SER A 59 1.96 -14.64 3.16
N VAL A 60 2.57 -15.65 2.56
CA VAL A 60 2.83 -16.93 3.24
C VAL A 60 4.32 -17.01 3.42
N TYR A 61 4.79 -16.76 4.64
CA TYR A 61 6.16 -17.09 5.03
C TYR A 61 6.15 -18.55 5.50
N PRO A 62 6.66 -19.52 4.71
CA PRO A 62 6.87 -20.86 5.21
C PRO A 62 8.11 -20.79 6.13
N PHE A 63 7.88 -20.58 7.42
CA PHE A 63 8.90 -20.94 8.41
C PHE A 63 8.78 -22.45 8.63
N THR A 64 9.69 -23.20 8.02
CA THR A 64 10.05 -24.55 8.45
C THR A 64 11.46 -24.49 9.02
#